data_AF-A0A6J8DLQ0-F1
#
_entry.id   AF-A0A6J8DLQ0-F1
#
_cell.length_a   1.000
_cell.length_b   1.000
_cell.length_c   1.000
_cell.angle_alpha   90.00
_cell.angle_beta   90.00
_cell.angle_gamma   90.00
#
_symmetry.space_group_name_H-M   'P 1'
#
loop_
_entity.id
_entity.type
_entity.pdbx_description
1 polymer ?
#
loop_
_entity_poly.entity_id
_entity_poly.type
_entity_poly.pdbx_seq_one_letter_code
_entity_poly.pdbx_strand_id
1 'polypeptide(L)'
;MNTLTIIAFTVIIIPVCSTNICDGSKKVHWKRDPSDCGVFYLCFGTLQHKYKCEKDQVYDEERKTCVEKGSEHDKCSKESDLSINASPVAICKQSNSVFLTYEESCSKYIDCTTHSVEECPYPLLFDENINRCVQPEKANCGSRILYKDPCDYDENQCRSVQGCVPCYVRYPSCKGLPNGLNPWTGREGSPYFAVCKNERVVYNDKCDFENKKEIFNPEKLFCESMYK
;
A
#
# COMPACT_ATOMS: atom_id res chain seq x y z
N MET A 1 3.73 35.42 47.37
CA MET A 1 3.56 35.73 45.94
C MET A 1 4.39 34.73 45.16
N ASN A 2 3.79 33.59 44.79
CA ASN A 2 4.47 32.55 44.01
C ASN A 2 4.12 32.74 42.54
N THR A 3 5.13 33.03 41.72
CA THR A 3 5.02 33.19 40.27
C THR A 3 4.93 31.81 39.62
N LEU A 4 3.74 31.48 39.09
CA LEU A 4 3.51 30.30 38.24
C LEU A 4 4.13 30.56 36.86
N THR A 5 5.16 29.79 36.48
CA THR A 5 5.72 29.83 35.13
C THR A 5 4.96 28.82 34.26
N ILE A 6 4.14 29.32 33.33
CA ILE A 6 3.41 28.49 32.37
C ILE A 6 4.36 28.17 31.21
N ILE A 7 4.84 26.93 31.14
CA ILE A 7 5.63 26.45 29.99
C ILE A 7 4.62 26.01 28.91
N ALA A 8 4.46 26.83 27.88
CA ALA A 8 3.66 26.50 26.71
C ALA A 8 4.42 25.47 25.84
N PHE A 9 4.03 24.20 25.92
CA PHE A 9 4.46 23.19 24.96
C PHE A 9 3.75 23.42 23.63
N THR A 10 4.43 24.06 22.69
CA THR A 10 4.00 24.12 21.30
C THR A 10 4.16 22.73 20.69
N VAL A 11 3.04 22.04 20.48
CA VAL A 11 3.01 20.80 19.70
C VAL A 11 3.29 21.19 18.25
N ILE A 12 4.54 20.98 17.82
CA ILE A 12 4.92 21.08 16.41
C ILE A 12 4.28 19.89 15.70
N ILE A 13 3.12 20.11 15.07
CA ILE A 13 2.55 19.15 14.14
C ILE A 13 3.47 19.17 12.92
N ILE A 14 4.40 18.21 12.85
CA ILE A 14 5.12 17.91 11.63
C ILE A 14 4.06 17.35 10.66
N PRO A 15 3.77 18.01 9.53
CA PRO A 15 2.88 17.44 8.55
C PRO A 15 3.53 16.12 8.07
N VAL A 16 2.85 15.00 8.31
CA VAL A 16 3.23 13.73 7.68
C VAL A 16 3.04 13.94 6.19
N CYS A 17 4.14 14.17 5.48
CA CYS A 17 4.14 14.37 4.05
C CYS A 17 3.78 13.03 3.42
N SER A 18 2.49 12.81 3.12
CA SER A 18 2.11 11.84 2.12
C SER A 18 2.58 12.42 0.78
N THR A 19 3.80 12.08 0.38
CA THR A 19 4.35 12.52 -0.90
C THR A 19 3.50 11.91 -2.01
N ASN A 20 2.63 12.72 -2.60
CA ASN A 20 1.93 12.32 -3.80
C ASN A 20 2.99 12.24 -4.92
N ILE A 21 3.30 11.04 -5.38
CA ILE A 21 4.41 10.80 -6.32
C ILE A 21 4.21 11.54 -7.66
N CYS A 22 2.95 11.84 -7.97
CA CYS A 22 2.49 12.53 -9.16
C CYS A 22 2.29 14.04 -8.99
N ASP A 23 2.70 14.63 -7.85
CA ASP A 23 2.41 16.04 -7.56
C ASP A 23 3.07 17.00 -8.56
N GLY A 24 2.32 18.04 -8.95
CA GLY A 24 2.86 19.18 -9.70
C GLY A 24 2.79 19.14 -11.24
N SER A 25 2.05 18.24 -11.88
CA SER A 25 1.99 18.22 -13.35
C SER A 25 0.57 18.14 -13.96
N LYS A 26 0.32 19.00 -14.96
CA LYS A 26 -0.93 19.04 -15.73
C LYS A 26 -0.96 18.05 -16.90
N LYS A 27 0.08 17.22 -17.08
CA LYS A 27 0.27 16.33 -18.24
C LYS A 27 0.48 14.89 -17.79
N VAL A 28 0.08 13.96 -18.67
CA VAL A 28 0.38 12.54 -18.51
C VAL A 28 1.89 12.34 -18.48
N HIS A 29 2.39 11.72 -17.43
CA HIS A 29 3.80 11.32 -17.33
C HIS A 29 3.92 10.02 -16.55
N TRP A 30 5.09 9.40 -16.66
CA TRP A 30 5.41 8.19 -15.93
C TRP A 30 6.46 8.50 -14.89
N LYS A 31 6.29 7.95 -13.69
CA LYS A 31 7.21 8.18 -12.58
C LYS A 31 7.53 6.87 -11.89
N ARG A 32 8.80 6.58 -11.68
CA ARG A 32 9.25 5.43 -10.88
C ARG A 32 8.85 5.62 -9.43
N ASP A 33 8.62 4.51 -8.73
CA ASP A 33 8.59 4.51 -7.28
C ASP A 33 10.00 4.80 -6.73
N PRO A 34 10.15 5.70 -5.74
CA PRO A 34 11.45 6.04 -5.15
C PRO A 34 12.00 4.93 -4.24
N SER A 35 11.15 4.03 -3.75
CA SER A 35 11.51 2.92 -2.87
C SER A 35 11.54 1.57 -3.59
N ASP A 36 10.70 1.35 -4.60
CA ASP A 36 10.67 0.10 -5.37
C ASP A 36 11.03 0.34 -6.84
N CYS A 37 12.27 0.00 -7.20
CA CYS A 37 12.76 0.16 -8.56
C CYS A 37 11.95 -0.58 -9.63
N GLY A 38 11.22 -1.64 -9.27
CA GLY A 38 10.33 -2.38 -10.16
C GLY A 38 8.94 -1.78 -10.29
N VAL A 39 8.60 -0.75 -9.50
CA VAL A 39 7.29 -0.10 -9.51
C VAL A 39 7.37 1.25 -10.20
N PHE A 40 6.31 1.58 -10.94
CA PHE A 40 6.16 2.87 -11.59
C PHE A 40 4.69 3.25 -11.69
N TYR A 41 4.43 4.54 -11.87
CA TYR A 41 3.11 5.14 -11.85
C TYR A 41 2.85 5.87 -13.17
N LEU A 42 1.67 5.63 -13.75
CA LEU A 42 1.10 6.56 -14.73
C LEU A 42 0.42 7.68 -13.96
N CYS A 43 0.93 8.89 -14.11
CA CYS A 43 0.43 10.08 -13.47
C CYS A 43 -0.39 10.93 -14.44
N PHE A 44 -1.62 11.27 -14.08
CA PHE A 44 -2.47 12.22 -14.79
C PHE A 44 -3.16 13.17 -13.79
N GLY A 45 -2.56 14.34 -13.58
CA GLY A 45 -2.98 15.25 -12.51
C GLY A 45 -2.77 14.59 -11.15
N THR A 46 -3.84 14.42 -10.37
CA THR A 46 -3.82 13.71 -9.08
C THR A 46 -4.07 12.21 -9.21
N LEU A 47 -4.49 11.73 -10.39
CA LEU A 47 -4.73 10.32 -10.63
C LEU A 47 -3.39 9.62 -10.87
N GLN A 48 -3.12 8.58 -10.06
CA GLN A 48 -1.96 7.73 -10.21
C GLN A 48 -2.41 6.29 -10.42
N HIS A 49 -1.85 5.61 -11.41
CA HIS A 49 -2.05 4.18 -11.61
C HIS A 49 -0.73 3.45 -11.42
N LYS A 50 -0.67 2.54 -10.45
CA LYS A 50 0.53 1.77 -10.10
C LYS A 50 0.71 0.60 -11.07
N TYR A 51 1.93 0.40 -11.53
CA TYR A 51 2.37 -0.71 -12.36
C TYR A 51 3.62 -1.35 -11.74
N LYS A 52 3.84 -2.62 -12.03
CA LYS A 52 5.04 -3.36 -11.62
C LYS A 52 5.65 -4.04 -12.83
N CYS A 53 6.97 -3.94 -12.96
CA CYS A 53 7.74 -4.63 -13.98
C CYS A 53 7.72 -6.14 -13.76
N GLU A 54 7.86 -6.91 -14.83
CA GLU A 54 7.90 -8.37 -14.76
C GLU A 54 9.29 -8.86 -14.36
N LYS A 55 9.39 -10.02 -13.70
CA LYS A 55 10.66 -10.76 -13.48
C LYS A 55 11.83 -9.91 -12.94
N ASP A 56 11.65 -9.27 -11.78
CA ASP A 56 12.67 -8.46 -11.10
C ASP A 56 13.29 -7.32 -11.95
N GLN A 57 12.66 -6.96 -13.07
CA GLN A 57 13.06 -5.83 -13.89
C GLN A 57 12.79 -4.51 -13.16
N VAL A 58 13.50 -3.47 -13.58
CA VAL A 58 13.40 -2.12 -13.01
C VAL A 58 12.87 -1.15 -14.05
N TYR A 59 12.13 -0.14 -13.62
CA TYR A 59 11.62 0.88 -14.52
C TYR A 59 12.71 1.91 -14.84
N ASP A 60 12.97 2.15 -16.12
CA ASP A 60 13.80 3.27 -16.59
C ASP A 60 12.89 4.43 -16.99
N GLU A 61 12.92 5.53 -16.22
CA GLU A 61 12.08 6.72 -16.49
C GLU A 61 12.46 7.46 -17.78
N GLU A 62 13.73 7.40 -18.19
CA GLU A 62 14.21 8.06 -19.40
C GLU A 62 13.68 7.33 -20.64
N ARG A 63 13.77 5.99 -20.62
CA ARG A 63 13.27 5.13 -21.71
C ARG A 63 11.78 4.84 -21.62
N LYS A 64 11.17 5.07 -20.47
CA LYS A 64 9.77 4.74 -20.15
C LYS A 64 9.45 3.25 -20.36
N THR A 65 10.36 2.38 -19.90
CA THR A 65 10.23 0.93 -20.09
C THR A 65 10.88 0.17 -18.93
N CYS A 66 10.49 -1.09 -18.75
CA CYS A 66 11.14 -2.00 -17.82
C CYS A 66 12.42 -2.56 -18.46
N VAL A 67 13.52 -2.50 -17.74
CA VAL A 67 14.83 -2.99 -18.15
C VAL A 67 15.34 -4.02 -17.16
N GLU A 68 16.24 -4.89 -17.60
CA GLU A 68 16.86 -5.89 -16.72
C GLU A 68 17.62 -5.21 -15.58
N LYS A 69 17.44 -5.71 -14.36
CA LYS A 69 18.15 -5.22 -13.18
C LYS A 69 19.66 -5.44 -13.33
N GLY A 70 20.45 -4.44 -12.99
CA GLY A 70 21.91 -4.42 -13.18
C GLY A 70 22.38 -4.10 -14.60
N SER A 71 21.46 -3.94 -15.57
CA SER A 71 21.84 -3.54 -16.94
C SER A 71 22.45 -2.14 -17.00
N GLU A 72 23.05 -1.76 -18.13
CA GLU A 72 23.53 -0.40 -18.35
C GLU A 72 22.43 0.67 -18.22
N HIS A 73 21.16 0.29 -18.40
CA HIS A 73 19.99 1.16 -18.30
C HIS A 73 19.31 1.12 -16.93
N ASP A 74 19.74 0.22 -16.05
CA ASP A 74 19.35 0.24 -14.65
C ASP A 74 20.03 1.41 -13.94
N LYS A 75 19.37 2.56 -13.96
CA LYS A 75 19.77 3.75 -13.20
C LYS A 75 19.25 3.72 -11.77
N CYS A 76 18.20 2.95 -11.51
CA CYS A 76 17.56 2.89 -10.19
C CYS A 76 18.40 2.15 -9.18
N SER A 77 18.79 0.92 -9.52
CA SER A 77 19.50 0.07 -8.59
C SER A 77 20.91 0.61 -8.35
N LYS A 78 21.49 1.28 -9.37
CA LYS A 78 22.79 1.96 -9.25
C LYS A 78 22.73 3.21 -8.38
N GLU A 79 21.59 3.91 -8.34
CA GLU A 79 21.34 4.99 -7.37
C GLU A 79 21.01 4.42 -5.98
N SER A 80 20.35 3.26 -5.90
CA SER A 80 20.09 2.56 -4.64
C SER A 80 21.29 1.79 -4.09
N ASP A 81 22.35 1.55 -4.87
CA ASP A 81 23.61 0.98 -4.34
C ASP A 81 24.35 1.98 -3.43
N LEU A 82 23.95 3.25 -3.44
CA LEU A 82 24.37 4.27 -2.47
C LEU A 82 23.37 4.43 -1.30
N SER A 83 22.24 3.72 -1.30
CA SER A 83 21.31 3.58 -0.17
C SER A 83 21.17 2.10 0.19
N ILE A 84 21.96 1.64 1.16
CA ILE A 84 22.08 0.26 1.65
C ILE A 84 20.72 -0.47 1.73
N ASN A 85 20.26 -1.08 0.63
CA ASN A 85 19.34 -2.20 0.66
C ASN A 85 20.21 -3.45 0.63
N ALA A 86 20.88 -3.70 1.76
CA ALA A 86 21.68 -4.89 1.94
C ALA A 86 20.82 -6.13 1.63
N SER A 87 21.35 -7.06 0.84
CA SER A 87 20.68 -8.34 0.57
C SER A 87 20.17 -8.97 1.87
N PRO A 88 18.99 -9.64 1.89
CA PRO A 88 18.50 -10.34 3.09
C PRO A 88 19.56 -11.24 3.73
N VAL A 89 20.42 -11.87 2.93
CA VAL A 89 21.57 -12.66 3.40
C VAL A 89 22.56 -11.82 4.20
N ALA A 90 22.87 -10.61 3.75
CA ALA A 90 23.79 -9.69 4.43
C ALA A 90 23.17 -9.11 5.71
N ILE A 91 21.86 -8.83 5.70
CA ILE A 91 21.13 -8.35 6.89
C ILE A 91 21.08 -9.45 7.96
N CYS A 92 20.70 -10.67 7.57
CA CYS A 92 20.62 -11.81 8.48
C CYS A 92 21.97 -12.22 9.07
N LYS A 93 23.10 -11.95 8.40
CA LYS A 93 24.43 -12.16 8.99
C LYS A 93 24.78 -11.21 10.12
N GLN A 94 24.10 -10.07 10.21
CA GLN A 94 24.36 -9.04 11.21
C GLN A 94 23.46 -9.18 12.46
N SER A 95 22.51 -10.11 12.45
CA SER A 95 21.58 -10.33 13.55
C SER A 95 21.35 -11.82 13.81
N ASN A 96 21.05 -12.17 15.06
CA ASN A 96 20.69 -13.54 15.43
C ASN A 96 19.16 -13.76 15.45
N SER A 97 18.36 -12.75 15.13
CA SER A 97 16.90 -12.89 15.10
C SER A 97 16.45 -13.70 13.89
N VAL A 98 15.42 -14.54 14.08
CA VAL A 98 14.80 -15.34 13.02
C VAL A 98 14.04 -14.45 12.03
N PHE A 99 13.37 -13.43 12.55
CA PHE A 99 12.64 -12.45 11.75
C PHE A 99 13.16 -11.05 12.05
N LEU A 100 13.26 -10.23 11.01
CA LEU A 100 13.71 -8.83 11.10
C LEU A 100 12.70 -7.92 10.41
N THR A 101 12.63 -6.67 10.85
CA THR A 101 11.80 -5.67 10.17
C THR A 101 12.37 -5.33 8.80
N TYR A 102 11.48 -5.06 7.84
CA TYR A 102 11.87 -4.44 6.57
C TYR A 102 11.79 -2.92 6.72
N GLU A 103 12.86 -2.21 6.37
CA GLU A 103 13.03 -0.78 6.71
C GLU A 103 11.99 0.13 6.04
N GLU A 104 11.58 -0.18 4.81
CA GLU A 104 10.70 0.71 4.06
C GLU A 104 9.21 0.46 4.36
N SER A 105 8.82 -0.77 4.70
CA SER A 105 7.41 -1.17 4.81
C SER A 105 7.10 -1.89 6.12
N CYS A 106 6.05 -1.44 6.80
CA CYS A 106 5.56 -2.13 8.00
C CYS A 106 4.80 -3.43 7.67
N SER A 107 4.32 -3.62 6.44
CA SER A 107 3.70 -4.88 6.03
C SER A 107 4.74 -5.97 5.72
N LYS A 108 6.02 -5.61 5.57
CA LYS A 108 7.08 -6.55 5.18
C LYS A 108 8.05 -6.84 6.31
N TYR A 109 8.66 -8.01 6.24
CA TYR A 109 9.68 -8.49 7.16
C TYR A 109 10.66 -9.40 6.43
N ILE A 110 11.84 -9.62 7.00
CA ILE A 110 12.84 -10.53 6.47
C ILE A 110 12.77 -11.82 7.29
N ASP A 111 12.60 -12.94 6.62
CA ASP A 111 12.76 -14.28 7.20
C ASP A 111 14.20 -14.75 6.98
N CYS A 112 14.97 -14.86 8.06
CA CYS A 112 16.37 -15.28 8.01
C CYS A 112 16.56 -16.79 7.89
N THR A 113 15.50 -17.59 7.99
CA THR A 113 15.56 -19.02 7.70
C THR A 113 15.60 -19.28 6.20
N THR A 114 14.86 -18.48 5.43
CA THR A 114 14.76 -18.55 3.97
C THR A 114 15.59 -17.48 3.26
N HIS A 115 16.08 -16.48 3.99
CA HIS A 115 16.73 -15.28 3.46
C HIS A 115 15.86 -14.54 2.42
N SER A 116 14.55 -14.45 2.68
CA SER A 116 13.58 -13.78 1.82
C SER A 116 12.90 -12.62 2.52
N VAL A 117 12.39 -11.68 1.73
CA VAL A 117 11.45 -10.66 2.20
C VAL A 117 10.05 -11.23 2.06
N GLU A 118 9.34 -11.32 3.17
CA GLU A 118 7.97 -11.78 3.26
C GLU A 118 7.03 -10.60 3.50
N GLU A 119 5.79 -10.72 3.04
CA GLU A 119 4.73 -9.73 3.24
C GLU A 119 3.60 -10.33 4.08
N CYS A 120 3.15 -9.59 5.10
CA CYS A 120 1.98 -9.94 5.87
C CYS A 120 0.73 -9.90 4.99
N PRO A 121 -0.24 -10.82 5.18
CA PRO A 121 -1.50 -10.76 4.46
C PRO A 121 -2.25 -9.46 4.79
N TYR A 122 -2.80 -8.77 3.79
CA TYR A 122 -3.63 -7.58 4.02
C TYR A 122 -4.82 -7.91 4.95
N PRO A 123 -5.14 -7.07 5.96
CA PRO A 123 -4.57 -5.77 6.27
C PRO A 123 -3.50 -5.80 7.39
N LEU A 124 -2.89 -6.95 7.67
CA LEU A 124 -1.99 -7.15 8.80
C LEU A 124 -0.60 -6.51 8.58
N LEU A 125 0.04 -6.13 9.67
CA LEU A 125 1.37 -5.53 9.69
C LEU A 125 2.32 -6.33 10.59
N PHE A 126 3.61 -6.33 10.28
CA PHE A 126 4.59 -7.09 11.05
C PHE A 126 5.00 -6.35 12.33
N ASP A 127 4.78 -7.03 13.47
CA ASP A 127 5.25 -6.58 14.77
C ASP A 127 6.53 -7.31 15.18
N GLU A 128 7.59 -6.54 15.40
CA GLU A 128 8.93 -7.04 15.73
C GLU A 128 9.07 -7.55 17.17
N ASN A 129 8.24 -7.07 18.10
CA ASN A 129 8.33 -7.46 19.50
C ASN A 129 7.81 -8.87 19.73
N ILE A 130 6.80 -9.28 18.96
CA ILE A 130 6.20 -10.61 19.02
C ILE A 130 6.43 -11.45 17.76
N ASN A 131 7.20 -10.93 16.80
CA ASN A 131 7.60 -11.58 15.55
C ASN A 131 6.44 -12.21 14.76
N ARG A 132 5.36 -11.46 14.55
CA ARG A 132 4.22 -11.93 13.75
C ARG A 132 3.40 -10.79 13.15
N CYS A 133 2.61 -11.14 12.14
CA CYS A 133 1.60 -10.26 11.58
C CYS A 133 0.45 -10.02 12.57
N VAL A 134 0.14 -8.76 12.83
CA VAL A 134 -0.93 -8.31 13.73
C VAL A 134 -1.82 -7.27 13.06
N GLN A 135 -2.96 -6.99 13.70
CA GLN A 135 -3.84 -5.90 13.27
C GLN A 135 -3.11 -4.55 13.34
N PRO A 136 -3.38 -3.61 12.42
CA PRO A 136 -2.70 -2.33 12.34
C PRO A 136 -2.65 -1.53 13.65
N GLU A 137 -3.70 -1.61 14.47
CA GLU A 137 -3.75 -0.88 15.75
C GLU A 137 -2.81 -1.44 16.83
N LYS A 138 -2.25 -2.63 16.60
CA LYS A 138 -1.35 -3.32 17.55
C LYS A 138 0.10 -3.36 17.07
N ALA A 139 0.37 -2.98 15.83
CA ALA A 139 1.68 -3.12 15.22
C ALA A 139 2.63 -1.97 15.61
N ASN A 140 3.85 -2.31 16.00
CA ASN A 140 4.92 -1.35 16.27
C ASN A 140 5.66 -1.00 14.97
N CYS A 141 5.15 -0.03 14.22
CA CYS A 141 5.70 0.32 12.89
C CYS A 141 6.81 1.37 12.89
N GLY A 142 6.90 2.22 13.93
CA GLY A 142 7.85 3.32 13.95
C GLY A 142 7.65 4.27 12.76
N SER A 143 8.72 4.51 11.98
CA SER A 143 8.70 5.36 10.77
C SER A 143 8.42 4.61 9.47
N ARG A 144 8.22 3.29 9.52
CA ARG A 144 8.01 2.45 8.33
C ARG A 144 6.67 2.78 7.65
N ILE A 145 6.60 2.63 6.32
CA ILE A 145 5.41 2.99 5.56
C ILE A 145 4.22 2.09 5.94
N LEU A 146 3.06 2.72 6.11
CA LEU A 146 1.79 2.08 6.45
C LEU A 146 0.87 2.04 5.23
N TYR A 147 1.00 1.01 4.41
CA TYR A 147 0.14 0.81 3.24
C TYR A 147 -1.29 0.52 3.65
N LYS A 148 -2.25 1.40 3.32
CA LYS A 148 -3.67 1.32 3.74
C LYS A 148 -4.55 0.58 2.74
N ASP A 149 -4.19 0.60 1.47
CA ASP A 149 -4.99 0.04 0.40
C ASP A 149 -4.65 -1.44 0.14
N PRO A 150 -5.63 -2.32 -0.17
CA PRO A 150 -5.31 -3.68 -0.60
C PRO A 150 -4.36 -3.72 -1.79
N CYS A 151 -4.47 -2.77 -2.72
CA CYS A 151 -3.64 -2.71 -3.92
C CYS A 151 -2.28 -2.05 -3.71
N ASP A 152 -1.95 -1.65 -2.48
CA ASP A 152 -0.58 -1.31 -2.13
C ASP A 152 0.25 -2.56 -1.83
N TYR A 153 -0.39 -3.69 -1.46
CA TYR A 153 0.26 -4.97 -1.15
C TYR A 153 0.64 -5.69 -2.43
N ASP A 154 1.86 -6.23 -2.46
CA ASP A 154 2.41 -6.96 -3.59
C ASP A 154 1.68 -8.28 -3.82
N GLU A 155 1.28 -8.96 -2.74
CA GLU A 155 0.49 -10.20 -2.82
C GLU A 155 -0.82 -10.01 -3.61
N ASN A 156 -1.41 -8.82 -3.52
CA ASN A 156 -2.66 -8.51 -4.22
C ASN A 156 -2.44 -8.07 -5.67
N GLN A 157 -1.20 -7.89 -6.13
CA GLN A 157 -0.93 -7.53 -7.52
C GLN A 157 -1.01 -8.75 -8.45
N CYS A 158 -1.31 -8.50 -9.72
CA CYS A 158 -1.18 -9.52 -10.75
C CYS A 158 0.30 -9.83 -10.98
N ARG A 159 0.71 -11.08 -10.71
CA ARG A 159 2.09 -11.56 -11.02
C ARG A 159 2.28 -11.92 -12.49
N SER A 160 1.19 -12.16 -13.22
CA SER A 160 1.16 -12.44 -14.65
C SER A 160 -0.04 -11.73 -15.28
N VAL A 161 0.15 -11.19 -16.48
CA VAL A 161 -0.90 -10.50 -17.25
C VAL A 161 -1.94 -11.45 -17.86
N GLN A 162 -1.67 -12.75 -17.94
CA GLN A 162 -2.58 -13.68 -18.58
C GLN A 162 -3.67 -14.17 -17.62
N GLY A 163 -4.90 -13.68 -17.81
CA GLY A 163 -6.08 -14.13 -17.07
C GLY A 163 -6.21 -13.54 -15.65
N CYS A 164 -5.37 -12.58 -15.27
CA CYS A 164 -5.48 -11.91 -13.97
C CYS A 164 -6.39 -10.69 -14.05
N VAL A 165 -7.37 -10.61 -13.15
CA VAL A 165 -8.20 -9.41 -12.99
C VAL A 165 -7.41 -8.38 -12.17
N PRO A 166 -7.27 -7.12 -12.63
CA PRO A 166 -6.53 -6.09 -11.90
C PRO A 166 -7.01 -5.90 -10.45
N CYS A 167 -6.08 -5.54 -9.55
CA CYS A 167 -6.35 -5.48 -8.12
C CYS A 167 -7.53 -4.57 -7.76
N TYR A 168 -7.58 -3.35 -8.32
CA TYR A 168 -8.64 -2.36 -8.05
C TYR A 168 -10.05 -2.83 -8.47
N VAL A 169 -10.12 -3.82 -9.36
CA VAL A 169 -11.38 -4.47 -9.72
C VAL A 169 -11.73 -5.56 -8.71
N ARG A 170 -10.75 -6.26 -8.15
CA ARG A 170 -10.95 -7.35 -7.18
C ARG A 170 -11.14 -6.90 -5.74
N TYR A 171 -10.61 -5.74 -5.37
CA TYR A 171 -10.72 -5.20 -4.01
C TYR A 171 -11.14 -3.72 -4.02
N PRO A 172 -11.99 -3.29 -3.06
CA PRO A 172 -12.32 -1.89 -2.89
C PRO A 172 -11.17 -1.13 -2.20
N SER A 173 -11.25 0.20 -2.21
CA SER A 173 -10.39 1.07 -1.40
C SER A 173 -11.19 1.68 -0.26
N CYS A 174 -10.59 1.76 0.92
CA CYS A 174 -11.12 2.52 2.06
C CYS A 174 -10.29 3.77 2.36
N LYS A 175 -9.31 4.12 1.51
CA LYS A 175 -8.42 5.25 1.73
C LYS A 175 -9.23 6.55 1.74
N GLY A 176 -9.14 7.33 2.82
CA GLY A 176 -9.92 8.56 3.02
C GLY A 176 -11.41 8.33 3.34
N LEU A 177 -11.88 7.09 3.49
CA LEU A 177 -13.28 6.78 3.79
C LEU A 177 -13.51 6.61 5.30
N PRO A 178 -14.71 6.98 5.80
CA PRO A 178 -15.06 6.81 7.21
C PRO A 178 -15.22 5.34 7.60
N ASN A 179 -15.17 5.06 8.89
CA ASN A 179 -15.45 3.72 9.41
C ASN A 179 -16.90 3.29 9.12
N GLY A 180 -17.12 2.01 8.82
CA GLY A 180 -18.43 1.43 8.53
C GLY A 180 -18.64 1.09 7.05
N LEU A 181 -19.90 0.99 6.63
CA LEU A 181 -20.29 0.65 5.26
C LEU A 181 -19.95 1.80 4.31
N ASN A 182 -19.33 1.44 3.18
CA ASN A 182 -18.91 2.36 2.13
C ASN A 182 -19.13 1.74 0.75
N PRO A 183 -19.33 2.56 -0.29
CA PRO A 183 -19.42 2.06 -1.65
C PRO A 183 -18.09 1.46 -2.10
N TRP A 184 -18.17 0.45 -2.97
CA TRP A 184 -16.99 -0.04 -3.68
C TRP A 184 -16.60 0.96 -4.76
N THR A 185 -15.56 1.76 -4.51
CA THR A 185 -15.07 2.80 -5.43
C THR A 185 -14.83 2.24 -6.84
N GLY A 186 -15.42 2.84 -7.87
CA GLY A 186 -15.37 2.39 -9.26
C GLY A 186 -16.35 1.26 -9.62
N ARG A 187 -17.20 0.85 -8.68
CA ARG A 187 -18.33 -0.08 -8.87
C ARG A 187 -19.63 0.50 -8.29
N GLU A 188 -19.78 1.81 -8.30
CA GLU A 188 -21.00 2.49 -7.85
C GLU A 188 -22.22 2.02 -8.66
N GLY A 189 -23.38 1.89 -8.00
CA GLY A 189 -24.59 1.36 -8.63
C GLY A 189 -24.59 -0.17 -8.83
N SER A 190 -23.63 -0.88 -8.24
CA SER A 190 -23.59 -2.33 -8.16
C SER A 190 -24.05 -2.81 -6.77
N PRO A 191 -24.29 -4.12 -6.55
CA PRO A 191 -24.57 -4.63 -5.21
C PRO A 191 -23.33 -4.62 -4.29
N TYR A 192 -22.13 -4.32 -4.79
CA TYR A 192 -20.91 -4.48 -4.02
C TYR A 192 -20.66 -3.32 -3.04
N PHE A 193 -20.21 -3.66 -1.83
CA PHE A 193 -19.88 -2.71 -0.78
C PHE A 193 -18.62 -3.12 -0.02
N ALA A 194 -18.04 -2.16 0.71
CA ALA A 194 -16.90 -2.35 1.59
C ALA A 194 -17.24 -1.95 3.02
N VAL A 195 -16.64 -2.63 4.00
CA VAL A 195 -16.63 -2.20 5.40
C VAL A 195 -15.24 -1.67 5.70
N CYS A 196 -15.18 -0.40 6.03
CA CYS A 196 -13.95 0.32 6.32
C CYS A 196 -13.72 0.42 7.82
N LYS A 197 -12.44 0.32 8.22
CA LYS A 197 -11.99 0.64 9.56
C LYS A 197 -10.60 1.25 9.47
N ASN A 198 -10.42 2.46 10.03
CA ASN A 198 -9.16 3.21 10.00
C ASN A 198 -8.60 3.30 8.57
N GLU A 199 -9.48 3.63 7.61
CA GLU A 199 -9.18 3.74 6.18
C GLU A 199 -8.72 2.43 5.50
N ARG A 200 -9.00 1.27 6.10
CA ARG A 200 -8.68 -0.07 5.56
C ARG A 200 -9.94 -0.88 5.34
N VAL A 201 -9.91 -1.74 4.33
CA VAL A 201 -10.98 -2.71 4.08
C VAL A 201 -10.84 -3.83 5.10
N VAL A 202 -11.83 -3.99 5.98
CA VAL A 202 -11.88 -5.11 6.94
C VAL A 202 -12.87 -6.20 6.51
N TYR A 203 -13.80 -5.85 5.63
CA TYR A 203 -14.74 -6.78 5.01
C TYR A 203 -15.23 -6.17 3.68
N ASN A 204 -15.60 -7.01 2.71
CA ASN A 204 -16.27 -6.58 1.50
C ASN A 204 -17.17 -7.70 1.01
N ASP A 205 -18.30 -7.35 0.41
CA ASP A 205 -19.29 -8.32 -0.07
C ASP A 205 -20.23 -7.66 -1.08
N LYS A 206 -21.26 -8.39 -1.50
CA LYS A 206 -22.39 -7.90 -2.28
C LYS A 206 -23.67 -7.94 -1.46
N CYS A 207 -24.60 -7.03 -1.73
CA CYS A 207 -25.97 -7.12 -1.29
C CYS A 207 -26.55 -8.46 -1.76
N ASP A 208 -27.04 -9.27 -0.83
CA ASP A 208 -27.63 -10.57 -1.10
C ASP A 208 -28.83 -10.76 -0.17
N PHE A 209 -30.04 -10.63 -0.75
CA PHE A 209 -31.30 -10.90 -0.08
C PHE A 209 -32.12 -11.82 -0.97
N GLU A 210 -32.62 -12.91 -0.37
CA GLU A 210 -33.32 -14.02 -1.04
C GLU A 210 -34.14 -13.60 -2.27
N ASN A 211 -33.56 -13.83 -3.46
CA ASN A 211 -34.18 -13.63 -4.77
C ASN A 211 -34.57 -12.17 -5.13
N LYS A 212 -34.02 -11.15 -4.45
CA LYS A 212 -34.21 -9.75 -4.81
C LYS A 212 -32.94 -9.17 -5.43
N LYS A 213 -33.11 -8.40 -6.51
CA LYS A 213 -32.03 -7.58 -7.07
C LYS A 213 -31.91 -6.33 -6.21
N GLU A 214 -30.84 -6.24 -5.45
CA GLU A 214 -30.50 -5.08 -4.63
C GLU A 214 -29.24 -4.40 -5.17
N ILE A 215 -29.14 -3.10 -4.91
CA ILE A 215 -27.93 -2.30 -5.14
C ILE A 215 -27.49 -1.70 -3.82
N PHE A 216 -26.19 -1.49 -3.65
CA PHE A 216 -25.71 -0.71 -2.53
C PHE A 216 -25.92 0.78 -2.82
N ASN A 217 -26.71 1.47 -2.00
CA ASN A 217 -26.92 2.91 -2.14
C ASN A 217 -25.74 3.67 -1.53
N PRO A 218 -24.93 4.41 -2.35
CA PRO A 218 -23.73 5.08 -1.87
C PRO A 218 -24.00 6.32 -1.00
N GLU A 219 -25.20 6.90 -1.07
CA GLU A 219 -25.57 8.08 -0.26
C GLU A 219 -26.14 7.68 1.10
N LYS A 220 -26.92 6.59 1.12
CA LYS A 220 -27.57 6.10 2.34
C LYS A 220 -26.76 5.03 3.08
N LEU A 221 -25.75 4.46 2.42
CA LEU A 221 -24.84 3.44 2.97
C LEU A 221 -25.55 2.15 3.40
N PHE A 222 -26.55 1.70 2.63
CA PHE A 222 -27.23 0.41 2.85
C PHE A 222 -27.73 -0.22 1.54
N CYS A 223 -28.03 -1.51 1.56
CA CYS A 223 -28.58 -2.25 0.43
C CYS A 223 -30.06 -1.95 0.22
N GLU A 224 -30.44 -1.49 -0.97
CA GLU A 224 -31.84 -1.22 -1.32
C GLU A 224 -32.30 -2.04 -2.54
N SER A 225 -33.56 -2.44 -2.51
CA SER A 225 -34.22 -3.11 -3.64
C SER A 225 -34.22 -2.22 -4.88
N MET A 226 -33.88 -2.79 -6.03
CA MET A 226 -34.03 -2.13 -7.33
C MET A 226 -35.50 -2.00 -7.75
N TYR A 227 -36.40 -2.78 -7.14
CA TYR A 227 -37.83 -2.74 -7.40
C TYR A 227 -38.51 -1.88 -6.33
N LYS A 228 -39.28 -0.88 -6.77
CA LYS A 228 -40.15 -0.05 -5.93
C LYS A 228 -41.42 -0.80 -5.54
#